data_AF-A0A953IG76-F1
#
_entry.id   AF-A0A953IG76-F1
#
_cell.length_a   1.000
_cell.length_b   1.000
_cell.length_c   1.000
_cell.angle_alpha   90.00
_cell.angle_beta   90.00
_cell.angle_gamma   90.00
#
_symmetry.space_group_name_H-M   'P 1'
#
loop_
_entity.id
_entity.type
_entity.pdbx_description
1 polymer ?
#
loop_
_entity_poly.entity_id
_entity_poly.type
_entity_poly.pdbx_seq_one_letter_code
_entity_poly.pdbx_strand_id
1 'polypeptide(L)'
;MARSYLEEAEQDMAREKITQEDREKFAEFLFEMDDVLEEFIEEASQAGYDLDYSLESLDRLEEYWLAVSPRVEDPVRLMNRMARYYGEVFRLNFGGKWRLSDRNPRHMYYGYPVIYGFIEKNPEFEFCPLFQFQVFAAKQTRGLLRSVLDVVYPPSLRPHNPPQN
;
A
#
# COMPACT_ATOMS: atom_id res chain seq x y z
N MET A 1 -4.49 33.80 24.92
CA MET A 1 -5.18 32.53 25.15
C MET A 1 -5.82 32.02 23.86
N ALA A 2 -6.90 32.60 23.31
CA ALA A 2 -7.51 32.05 22.07
C ALA A 2 -6.61 32.12 20.81
N ARG A 3 -5.77 33.15 20.66
CA ARG A 3 -4.82 33.27 19.54
C ARG A 3 -3.68 32.25 19.59
N SER A 4 -3.20 31.87 20.78
CA SER A 4 -2.12 30.88 20.90
C SER A 4 -2.61 29.46 20.57
N TYR A 5 -3.88 29.14 20.87
CA TYR A 5 -4.48 27.87 20.44
C TYR A 5 -4.74 27.81 18.92
N LEU A 6 -5.00 28.94 18.28
CA LEU A 6 -5.16 29.01 16.82
C LEU A 6 -3.80 28.95 16.12
N GLU A 7 -2.77 29.60 16.66
CA GLU A 7 -1.39 29.50 16.14
C GLU A 7 -0.80 28.10 16.35
N GLU A 8 -1.02 27.45 17.49
CA GLU A 8 -0.63 26.06 17.73
C GLU A 8 -1.42 25.09 16.83
N ALA A 9 -2.72 25.34 16.61
CA ALA A 9 -3.53 24.55 15.67
C ALA A 9 -3.15 24.80 14.20
N GLU A 10 -2.70 25.99 13.83
CA GLU A 10 -2.16 26.31 12.50
C GLU A 10 -0.77 25.71 12.29
N GLN A 11 0.06 25.66 13.33
CA GLN A 11 1.36 25.00 13.32
C GLN A 11 1.24 23.47 13.28
N ASP A 12 0.26 22.86 13.98
CA ASP A 12 -0.08 21.43 13.85
C ASP A 12 -0.77 21.10 12.52
N MET A 13 -1.39 22.08 11.86
CA MET A 13 -1.92 21.95 10.49
C MET A 13 -0.85 22.02 9.41
N ALA A 14 0.42 22.26 9.77
CA ALA A 14 1.55 22.27 8.85
C ALA A 14 2.26 20.91 8.78
N ARG A 15 1.52 19.79 8.70
CA ARG A 15 1.96 18.74 7.77
C ARG A 15 1.93 19.40 6.40
N GLU A 16 3.10 19.62 5.80
CA GLU A 16 3.25 20.38 4.56
C GLU A 16 2.13 20.01 3.57
N LYS A 17 1.43 21.03 3.05
CA LYS A 17 0.45 20.80 1.99
C LYS A 17 1.15 20.06 0.87
N ILE A 18 0.55 18.96 0.39
CA ILE A 18 1.03 18.20 -0.76
C ILE A 18 1.46 19.15 -1.87
N THR A 19 2.74 19.06 -2.20
CA THR A 19 3.40 19.93 -3.16
C THR A 19 3.21 19.42 -4.58
N GLN A 20 3.67 20.21 -5.56
CA GLN A 20 3.75 19.75 -6.94
C GLN A 20 4.79 18.61 -7.08
N GLU A 21 5.89 18.67 -6.33
CA GLU A 21 6.93 17.62 -6.30
C GLU A 21 6.37 16.28 -5.80
N ASP A 22 5.51 16.29 -4.78
CA ASP A 22 4.87 15.07 -4.27
C ASP A 22 3.95 14.43 -5.32
N ARG A 23 3.26 15.25 -6.11
CA ARG A 23 2.41 14.79 -7.22
C ARG A 23 3.25 14.21 -8.36
N GLU A 24 4.40 14.81 -8.65
CA GLU A 24 5.35 14.31 -9.63
C GLU A 24 5.95 12.97 -9.20
N LYS A 25 6.38 12.84 -7.93
CA LYS A 25 6.82 11.56 -7.35
C LYS A 25 5.75 10.48 -7.44
N PHE A 26 4.48 10.84 -7.18
CA PHE A 26 3.38 9.88 -7.33
C PHE A 26 3.13 9.52 -8.80
N ALA A 27 3.25 10.47 -9.72
CA ALA A 27 3.14 10.19 -11.16
C ALA A 27 4.26 9.27 -11.66
N GLU A 28 5.49 9.49 -11.19
CA GLU A 28 6.64 8.61 -11.45
C GLU A 28 6.42 7.21 -10.86
N PHE A 29 5.93 7.12 -9.62
CA PHE A 29 5.54 5.85 -8.98
C PHE A 29 4.55 5.05 -9.84
N LEU A 30 3.56 5.70 -10.46
CA LEU A 30 2.62 5.05 -11.37
C LEU A 30 3.25 4.69 -12.71
N PHE A 31 4.09 5.58 -13.25
CA PHE A 31 4.74 5.40 -14.54
C PHE A 31 5.69 4.20 -14.54
N GLU A 32 6.46 4.02 -13.48
CA GLU A 32 7.43 2.93 -13.34
C GLU A 32 6.82 1.65 -12.71
N MET A 33 5.51 1.64 -12.40
CA MET A 33 4.88 0.56 -11.63
C MET A 33 5.09 -0.82 -12.27
N ASP A 34 4.80 -0.93 -13.57
CA ASP A 34 4.83 -2.19 -14.29
C ASP A 34 6.27 -2.73 -14.37
N ASP A 35 7.23 -1.88 -14.76
CA ASP A 35 8.65 -2.23 -14.86
C ASP A 35 9.21 -2.69 -13.50
N VAL A 36 8.89 -1.96 -12.42
CA VAL A 36 9.36 -2.29 -11.06
C VAL A 36 8.78 -3.61 -10.58
N LEU A 37 7.52 -3.91 -10.91
CA LEU A 37 6.87 -5.15 -10.50
C LEU A 37 7.33 -6.34 -11.34
N GLU A 38 7.57 -6.16 -12.63
CA GLU A 38 8.12 -7.20 -13.50
C GLU A 38 9.51 -7.64 -13.01
N GLU A 39 10.42 -6.69 -12.77
CA GLU A 39 11.75 -6.96 -12.19
C GLU A 39 11.63 -7.67 -10.83
N PHE A 40 10.76 -7.18 -9.95
CA PHE A 40 10.56 -7.77 -8.63
C PHE A 40 10.03 -9.20 -8.68
N ILE A 41 9.04 -9.48 -9.54
CA ILE A 41 8.45 -10.81 -9.68
C ILE A 41 9.47 -11.79 -10.27
N GLU A 42 10.27 -11.36 -11.25
CA GLU A 42 11.33 -12.19 -11.81
C GLU A 42 12.40 -12.51 -10.76
N GLU A 43 12.88 -11.52 -9.99
CA GLU A 43 13.82 -11.73 -8.88
C GLU A 43 13.27 -12.69 -7.82
N ALA A 44 11.99 -12.56 -7.46
CA ALA A 44 11.34 -13.45 -6.50
C ALA A 44 11.22 -14.88 -7.03
N SER A 45 10.84 -15.05 -8.31
CA SER A 45 10.71 -16.36 -8.94
C SER A 45 12.06 -17.08 -9.05
N GLN A 46 13.13 -16.34 -9.40
CA GLN A 46 14.50 -16.89 -9.40
C GLN A 46 14.95 -17.40 -8.02
N ALA A 47 14.41 -16.83 -6.94
CA ALA A 47 14.62 -17.27 -5.58
C ALA A 47 13.65 -18.38 -5.11
N GLY A 48 12.73 -18.82 -5.97
CA GLY A 48 11.75 -19.89 -5.69
C GLY A 48 10.42 -19.40 -5.11
N TYR A 49 10.08 -18.11 -5.25
CA TYR A 49 8.86 -17.51 -4.74
C TYR A 49 7.99 -17.00 -5.89
N ASP A 50 7.02 -17.81 -6.31
CA ASP A 50 6.13 -17.47 -7.42
C ASP A 50 5.01 -16.51 -6.98
N LEU A 51 5.03 -15.32 -7.57
CA LEU A 51 4.14 -14.20 -7.27
C LEU A 51 3.20 -13.94 -8.46
N ASP A 52 1.92 -14.26 -8.32
CA ASP A 52 0.92 -14.28 -9.42
C ASP A 52 -0.30 -13.34 -9.22
N TYR A 53 -0.19 -12.44 -8.25
CA TYR A 53 -1.23 -11.49 -7.81
C TYR A 53 -2.46 -12.11 -7.14
N SER A 54 -2.45 -13.42 -6.84
CA SER A 54 -3.49 -14.07 -6.04
C SER A 54 -3.43 -13.64 -4.56
N LEU A 55 -4.47 -13.96 -3.79
CA LEU A 55 -4.44 -13.75 -2.34
C LEU A 55 -3.46 -14.74 -1.67
N GLU A 56 -3.32 -15.93 -2.25
CA GLU A 56 -2.41 -16.99 -1.81
C GLU A 56 -0.93 -16.60 -1.98
N SER A 57 -0.60 -15.79 -3.00
CA SER A 57 0.78 -15.31 -3.20
C SER A 57 1.28 -14.42 -2.06
N LEU A 58 0.39 -13.87 -1.24
CA LEU A 58 0.79 -13.07 -0.06
C LEU A 58 1.53 -13.89 0.98
N ASP A 59 1.20 -15.17 1.15
CA ASP A 59 1.94 -16.04 2.07
C ASP A 59 3.39 -16.20 1.56
N ARG A 60 3.60 -16.35 0.24
CA ARG A 60 4.94 -16.40 -0.38
C ARG A 60 5.67 -15.07 -0.32
N LEU A 61 4.94 -13.95 -0.48
CA LEU A 61 5.48 -12.60 -0.34
C LEU A 61 6.04 -12.39 1.08
N GLU A 62 5.30 -12.80 2.11
CA GLU A 62 5.76 -12.73 3.50
C GLU A 62 7.02 -13.58 3.72
N GLU A 63 7.03 -14.81 3.21
CA GLU A 63 8.20 -15.70 3.30
C GLU A 63 9.43 -15.12 2.60
N TYR A 64 9.24 -14.52 1.40
CA TYR A 64 10.31 -13.84 0.67
C TYR A 64 10.91 -12.69 1.49
N TRP A 65 10.08 -11.85 2.12
CA TRP A 65 10.55 -10.76 2.98
C TRP A 65 11.40 -11.30 4.12
N LEU A 66 10.92 -12.32 4.84
CA LEU A 66 11.62 -12.89 5.99
C LEU A 66 12.95 -13.53 5.60
N ALA A 67 13.04 -14.11 4.39
CA ALA A 67 14.26 -14.75 3.90
C ALA A 67 15.29 -13.75 3.35
N VAL A 68 14.83 -12.68 2.70
CA VAL A 68 15.68 -11.79 1.88
C VAL A 68 15.99 -10.46 2.59
N SER A 69 15.04 -9.88 3.31
CA SER A 69 15.23 -8.56 3.97
C SER A 69 16.46 -8.47 4.89
N PRO A 70 16.88 -9.53 5.63
CA PRO A 70 18.08 -9.45 6.48
C PRO A 70 19.40 -9.48 5.70
N ARG A 71 19.36 -9.72 4.38
CA ARG A 71 20.53 -9.99 3.54
C ARG A 71 20.75 -8.94 2.45
N VAL A 72 19.75 -8.10 2.16
CA VAL A 72 19.87 -7.04 1.15
C VAL A 72 20.47 -5.79 1.77
N GLU A 73 21.21 -5.04 0.95
CA GLU A 73 21.79 -3.75 1.34
C GLU A 73 20.72 -2.69 1.58
N ASP A 74 19.64 -2.73 0.79
CA ASP A 74 18.53 -1.79 0.86
C ASP A 74 17.18 -2.48 1.11
N PRO A 75 16.84 -2.79 2.39
CA PRO A 75 15.54 -3.34 2.74
C PRO A 75 14.39 -2.34 2.51
N VAL A 76 14.66 -1.04 2.39
CA VAL A 76 13.63 -0.02 2.11
C VAL A 76 13.21 -0.09 0.65
N ARG A 77 14.16 -0.21 -0.30
CA ARG A 77 13.84 -0.48 -1.71
C ARG A 77 13.04 -1.76 -1.85
N LEU A 78 13.46 -2.84 -1.18
CA LEU A 78 12.71 -4.11 -1.19
C LEU A 78 11.28 -3.91 -0.67
N MET A 79 11.11 -3.25 0.48
CA MET A 79 9.80 -2.99 1.07
C MET A 79 8.90 -2.19 0.12
N ASN A 80 9.42 -1.20 -0.58
CA ASN A 80 8.66 -0.42 -1.55
C ASN A 80 8.14 -1.29 -2.71
N ARG A 81 8.99 -2.18 -3.27
CA ARG A 81 8.58 -3.13 -4.33
C ARG A 81 7.49 -4.08 -3.83
N MET A 82 7.65 -4.61 -2.63
CA MET A 82 6.68 -5.53 -2.03
C MET A 82 5.36 -4.84 -1.66
N ALA A 83 5.40 -3.59 -1.21
CA ALA A 83 4.21 -2.79 -0.96
C ALA A 83 3.43 -2.48 -2.25
N ARG A 84 4.12 -2.21 -3.37
CA ARG A 84 3.48 -2.08 -4.70
C ARG A 84 2.77 -3.37 -5.08
N TYR A 85 3.47 -4.50 -4.97
CA TYR A 85 2.89 -5.81 -5.28
C TYR A 85 1.67 -6.10 -4.41
N TYR A 86 1.76 -5.84 -3.10
CA TYR A 86 0.64 -6.02 -2.18
C TYR A 86 -0.55 -5.12 -2.52
N GLY A 87 -0.28 -3.88 -2.96
CA GLY A 87 -1.31 -3.00 -3.50
C GLY A 87 -1.95 -3.55 -4.76
N GLU A 88 -1.18 -4.08 -5.70
CA GLU A 88 -1.73 -4.69 -6.91
C GLU A 88 -2.56 -5.96 -6.62
N VAL A 89 -2.12 -6.81 -5.68
CA VAL A 89 -2.96 -7.93 -5.18
C VAL A 89 -4.30 -7.38 -4.68
N PHE A 90 -4.29 -6.34 -3.85
CA PHE A 90 -5.53 -5.71 -3.38
C PHE A 90 -6.39 -5.21 -4.54
N ARG A 91 -5.81 -4.39 -5.43
CA ARG A 91 -6.52 -3.72 -6.52
C ARG A 91 -7.13 -4.71 -7.51
N LEU A 92 -6.41 -5.76 -7.86
CA LEU A 92 -6.86 -6.78 -8.81
C LEU A 92 -7.95 -7.69 -8.23
N ASN A 93 -7.91 -7.96 -6.92
CA ASN A 93 -8.89 -8.85 -6.28
C ASN A 93 -10.14 -8.12 -5.75
N PHE A 94 -10.04 -6.83 -5.40
CA PHE A 94 -11.14 -6.07 -4.78
C PHE A 94 -11.53 -4.78 -5.53
N GLY A 95 -10.79 -4.43 -6.60
CA GLY A 95 -10.99 -3.20 -7.36
C GLY A 95 -10.35 -1.97 -6.71
N GLY A 96 -10.80 -0.79 -7.13
CA GLY A 96 -10.24 0.49 -6.73
C GLY A 96 -9.11 0.96 -7.65
N LYS A 97 -8.52 2.10 -7.30
CA LYS A 97 -7.47 2.77 -8.08
C LYS A 97 -6.40 3.36 -7.17
N TRP A 98 -5.17 3.41 -7.65
CA TRP A 98 -4.10 4.14 -6.99
C TRP A 98 -4.37 5.64 -6.99
N ARG A 99 -3.98 6.31 -5.91
CA ARG A 99 -4.04 7.76 -5.71
C ARG A 99 -3.01 8.18 -4.67
N LEU A 100 -2.57 9.43 -4.73
CA LEU A 100 -1.96 10.09 -3.59
C LEU A 100 -3.04 10.48 -2.55
N SER A 101 -2.85 10.10 -1.29
CA SER A 101 -3.71 10.55 -0.18
C SER A 101 -3.43 12.04 0.10
N ASP A 102 -4.21 12.92 -0.51
CA ASP A 102 -3.96 14.36 -0.53
C ASP A 102 -5.14 15.22 -0.06
N ARG A 103 -6.24 14.58 0.38
CA ARG A 103 -7.49 15.26 0.73
C ARG A 103 -7.51 15.85 2.12
N ASN A 104 -7.02 15.10 3.10
CA ASN A 104 -7.08 15.48 4.50
C ASN A 104 -5.68 15.40 5.12
N PRO A 105 -5.03 16.55 5.43
CA PRO A 105 -3.71 16.61 6.06
C PRO A 105 -3.61 15.84 7.39
N ARG A 106 -4.74 15.65 8.08
CA ARG A 106 -4.83 14.89 9.33
C ARG A 106 -5.03 13.39 9.11
N HIS A 107 -5.21 12.95 7.87
CA HIS A 107 -5.34 11.53 7.56
C HIS A 107 -4.03 10.81 7.87
N MET A 108 -4.11 9.58 8.39
CA MET A 108 -2.91 8.82 8.77
C MET A 108 -2.04 8.46 7.56
N TYR A 109 -2.64 8.39 6.36
CA TYR A 109 -1.95 8.09 5.11
C TYR A 109 -1.61 9.34 4.28
N TYR A 110 -1.79 10.55 4.81
CA TYR A 110 -1.53 11.77 4.04
C TYR A 110 -0.10 11.78 3.44
N GLY A 111 -0.01 11.97 2.12
CA GLY A 111 1.23 11.92 1.35
C GLY A 111 1.67 10.55 0.86
N TYR A 112 0.93 9.48 1.17
CA TYR A 112 1.25 8.14 0.70
C TYR A 112 0.43 7.74 -0.54
N PRO A 113 1.00 6.90 -1.43
CA PRO A 113 0.21 6.13 -2.38
C PRO A 113 -0.77 5.22 -1.65
N VAL A 114 -2.05 5.34 -2.00
CA VAL A 114 -3.16 4.56 -1.45
C VAL A 114 -4.03 4.03 -2.58
N ILE A 115 -4.79 2.99 -2.27
CA ILE A 115 -5.90 2.50 -3.10
C ILE A 115 -7.18 3.08 -2.51
N TYR A 116 -8.09 3.53 -3.36
CA TYR A 116 -9.40 4.08 -2.96
C TYR A 116 -10.50 3.61 -3.92
N GLY A 117 -11.76 3.85 -3.55
CA GLY A 117 -12.93 3.56 -4.40
C GLY A 117 -13.27 2.08 -4.54
N PHE A 118 -12.72 1.22 -3.67
CA PHE A 118 -13.02 -0.22 -3.62
C PHE A 118 -14.26 -0.55 -2.75
N ILE A 119 -14.71 0.39 -1.91
CA ILE A 119 -15.99 0.32 -1.19
C ILE A 119 -16.94 1.35 -1.77
N GLU A 120 -17.94 0.93 -2.54
CA GLU A 120 -18.89 1.83 -3.22
C GLU A 120 -19.61 2.77 -2.24
N LYS A 121 -20.01 2.27 -1.08
CA LYS A 121 -20.72 3.04 -0.04
C LYS A 121 -19.80 3.95 0.78
N ASN A 122 -18.48 3.84 0.63
CA ASN A 122 -17.51 4.66 1.35
C ASN A 122 -16.26 4.92 0.48
N PRO A 123 -16.37 5.77 -0.55
CA PRO A 123 -15.30 6.00 -1.53
C PRO A 123 -14.08 6.74 -0.94
N GLU A 124 -14.22 7.35 0.24
CA GLU A 124 -13.15 8.02 0.97
C GLU A 124 -12.31 7.05 1.82
N PHE A 125 -12.73 5.78 1.94
CA PHE A 125 -11.94 4.78 2.64
C PHE A 125 -10.68 4.45 1.82
N GLU A 126 -9.53 4.61 2.46
CA GLU A 126 -8.21 4.42 1.85
C GLU A 126 -7.54 3.16 2.40
N PHE A 127 -6.89 2.42 1.50
CA PHE A 127 -5.98 1.34 1.86
C PHE A 127 -4.56 1.76 1.50
N CYS A 128 -3.65 1.82 2.47
CA CYS A 128 -2.24 2.16 2.24
C CYS A 128 -1.37 0.89 2.30
N PRO A 129 -0.97 0.32 1.15
CA PRO A 129 -0.23 -0.95 1.14
C PRO A 129 1.12 -0.85 1.87
N LEU A 130 1.83 0.27 1.72
CA LEU A 130 3.11 0.50 2.38
C LEU A 130 2.97 0.49 3.91
N PHE A 131 1.97 1.20 4.44
CA PHE A 131 1.74 1.24 5.88
C PHE A 131 1.43 -0.16 6.44
N GLN A 132 0.57 -0.91 5.76
CA GLN A 132 0.21 -2.27 6.18
C GLN A 132 1.41 -3.23 6.08
N PHE A 133 2.24 -3.07 5.05
CA PHE A 133 3.46 -3.85 4.92
C PHE A 133 4.50 -3.49 6.00
N GLN A 134 4.63 -2.22 6.39
CA GLN A 134 5.48 -1.81 7.52
C GLN A 134 5.03 -2.46 8.84
N VAL A 135 3.72 -2.55 9.07
CA VAL A 135 3.16 -3.28 10.22
C VAL A 135 3.57 -4.75 10.17
N PHE A 136 3.50 -5.38 8.98
CA PHE A 136 4.00 -6.75 8.81
C PHE A 136 5.50 -6.86 9.04
N ALA A 137 6.33 -6.00 8.44
CA ALA A 137 7.78 -6.03 8.58
C ALA A 137 8.23 -5.90 10.05
N ALA A 138 7.50 -5.11 10.85
CA ALA A 138 7.75 -4.95 12.28
C ALA A 138 7.29 -6.15 13.12
N LYS A 139 6.15 -6.77 12.80
CA LYS A 139 5.57 -7.88 13.58
C LYS A 139 6.04 -9.26 13.15
N GLN A 140 6.39 -9.42 11.87
CA GLN A 140 6.81 -10.66 11.22
C GLN A 140 5.86 -11.85 11.48
N THR A 141 4.57 -11.55 11.62
CA THR A 141 3.54 -12.57 11.87
C THR A 141 3.09 -13.15 10.53
N ARG A 142 3.20 -14.47 10.37
CA ARG A 142 2.74 -15.17 9.17
C ARG A 142 1.22 -15.06 9.00
N GLY A 143 0.77 -14.89 7.77
CA GLY A 143 -0.63 -14.68 7.37
C GLY A 143 -1.18 -13.29 7.69
N LEU A 144 -0.34 -12.35 8.14
CA LEU A 144 -0.79 -11.03 8.56
C LEU A 144 -1.32 -10.20 7.40
N LEU A 145 -0.64 -10.20 6.25
CA LEU A 145 -1.07 -9.43 5.07
C LEU A 145 -2.47 -9.85 4.66
N ARG A 146 -2.71 -11.15 4.49
CA ARG A 146 -4.04 -11.68 4.17
C ARG A 146 -5.08 -11.36 5.24
N SER A 147 -4.74 -11.48 6.53
CA SER A 147 -5.68 -11.15 7.60
C SER A 147 -6.11 -9.67 7.59
N VAL A 148 -5.21 -8.76 7.22
CA VAL A 148 -5.51 -7.33 7.07
C VAL A 148 -6.53 -7.13 5.94
N LEU A 149 -6.37 -7.86 4.82
CA LEU A 149 -7.33 -7.79 3.71
C LEU A 149 -8.72 -8.25 4.11
N ASP A 150 -8.84 -9.30 4.92
CA ASP A 150 -10.12 -9.79 5.43
C ASP A 150 -10.80 -8.79 6.38
N VAL A 151 -10.03 -7.94 7.06
CA VAL A 151 -10.58 -6.86 7.92
C VAL A 151 -10.97 -5.64 7.10
N VAL A 152 -10.12 -5.23 6.16
CA VAL A 152 -10.32 -4.04 5.31
C VAL A 152 -11.47 -4.25 4.33
N TYR A 153 -11.54 -5.44 3.74
CA TYR A 153 -12.55 -5.81 2.75
C TYR A 153 -13.13 -7.20 3.08
N PRO A 154 -13.96 -7.28 4.12
CA PRO A 154 -14.51 -8.54 4.59
C PRO A 154 -15.35 -9.21 3.51
N PRO A 155 -15.49 -10.55 3.54
CA PRO A 155 -16.29 -11.30 2.58
C PRO A 155 -17.69 -10.74 2.35
N SER A 156 -18.31 -10.11 3.36
CA SER A 156 -19.63 -9.47 3.25
C SER A 156 -19.67 -8.25 2.32
N LEU A 157 -18.53 -7.64 2.02
CA LEU A 157 -18.40 -6.53 1.08
C LEU A 157 -17.93 -6.98 -0.31
N ARG A 158 -17.48 -8.24 -0.45
CA ARG A 158 -17.00 -8.76 -1.74
C ARG A 158 -18.19 -8.90 -2.69
N PRO A 159 -18.09 -8.35 -3.93
CA PRO A 159 -19.16 -8.52 -4.90
C PRO A 159 -19.37 -10.01 -5.17
N HIS A 160 -20.63 -10.45 -5.27
CA HIS A 160 -20.97 -11.86 -5.54
C HIS A 160 -20.40 -12.37 -6.87
N ASN A 161 -19.98 -11.47 -7.77
CA ASN A 161 -19.16 -11.76 -8.94
C ASN A 161 -17.95 -10.80 -8.94
N PRO A 162 -16.70 -11.29 -8.98
CA PRO A 162 -15.54 -10.43 -9.21
C PRO A 162 -15.67 -9.71 -10.57
N PRO A 163 -15.10 -8.50 -10.72
CA PRO A 163 -15.04 -7.83 -12.02
C PRO A 163 -14.35 -8.76 -13.03
N GLN A 164 -15.01 -9.03 -14.15
CA GLN A 164 -14.38 -9.67 -15.29
C GLN A 164 -13.47 -8.63 -15.94
N ASN A 165 -12.16 -8.86 -15.90
CA ASN A 165 -11.22 -8.21 -16.81
C ASN A 165 -11.39 -8.79 -18.22
#